data_AF-A0A257PJZ2-F1
#
_entry.id   AF-A0A257PJZ2-F1
#
_cell.length_a   1.000
_cell.length_b   1.000
_cell.length_c   1.000
_cell.angle_alpha   90.00
_cell.angle_beta   90.00
_cell.angle_gamma   90.00
#
_symmetry.space_group_name_H-M   'P 1'
#
loop_
_entity.id
_entity.type
_entity.pdbx_description
1 polymer ?
#
loop_
_entity_poly.entity_id
_entity_poly.type
_entity_poly.pdbx_seq_one_letter_code
_entity_poly.pdbx_strand_id
1 'polypeptide(L)'
;MSYLQMFAASFFVVFLLGLQSKNVVQGRYVASILTSAGISFSQFAFVKFASHGSYDTLAVCTVGGCAGIAFSIWFHQHFIERKKRGQTR
;
A
#
# COMPACT_ATOMS: atom_id res chain seq x y z
N MET A 1 6.62 21.31 6.42
CA MET A 1 5.88 20.08 6.06
C MET A 1 6.79 18.89 6.30
N SER A 2 6.41 17.98 7.19
CA SER A 2 7.26 16.83 7.51
C SER A 2 7.21 15.85 6.33
N TYR A 3 8.21 15.89 5.45
CA TYR A 3 8.34 15.00 4.27
C TYR A 3 8.06 13.51 4.58
N LEU A 4 8.33 13.12 5.84
CA LEU A 4 8.00 11.82 6.40
C LEU A 4 6.50 11.44 6.30
N GLN A 5 5.59 12.39 6.49
CA GLN A 5 4.14 12.16 6.43
C GLN A 5 3.66 11.88 5.01
N MET A 6 4.23 12.58 4.03
CA MET A 6 3.95 12.33 2.61
C MET A 6 4.54 11.01 2.14
N PHE A 7 5.77 10.71 2.57
CA PHE A 7 6.38 9.42 2.33
C PHE A 7 5.50 8.29 2.88
N ALA A 8 5.07 8.40 4.14
CA ALA A 8 4.22 7.40 4.78
C ALA A 8 2.85 7.28 4.08
N ALA A 9 2.22 8.39 3.71
CA ALA A 9 0.94 8.38 2.99
C ALA A 9 1.07 7.68 1.63
N SER A 10 2.07 8.04 0.84
CA SER A 10 2.31 7.43 -0.47
C SER A 10 2.69 5.95 -0.36
N PHE A 11 3.55 5.61 0.61
CA PHE A 11 3.90 4.23 0.94
C PHE A 11 2.66 3.40 1.27
N PHE A 12 1.79 3.88 2.16
CA PHE A 12 0.58 3.16 2.57
C PHE A 12 -0.41 3.02 1.42
N VAL A 13 -0.68 4.08 0.65
CA VAL A 13 -1.56 4.01 -0.55
C VAL A 13 -1.10 2.88 -1.46
N VAL A 14 0.17 2.89 -1.85
CA VAL A 14 0.71 1.99 -2.85
C VAL A 14 0.84 0.56 -2.30
N PHE A 15 1.27 0.42 -1.04
CA PHE A 15 1.29 -0.86 -0.33
C PHE A 15 -0.09 -1.52 -0.26
N LEU A 16 -1.11 -0.75 0.13
CA LEU A 16 -2.50 -1.21 0.24
C LEU A 16 -3.09 -1.55 -1.13
N LEU A 17 -2.78 -0.78 -2.19
CA LEU A 17 -3.15 -1.11 -3.56
C LEU A 17 -2.57 -2.47 -4.00
N GLY A 18 -1.28 -2.71 -3.72
CA GLY A 18 -0.63 -3.98 -4.03
C GLY A 18 -1.27 -5.16 -3.29
N LEU A 19 -1.66 -4.96 -2.02
CA LEU A 19 -2.36 -5.97 -1.23
C LEU A 19 -3.78 -6.22 -1.76
N GLN A 20 -4.50 -5.16 -2.14
CA GLN A 20 -5.86 -5.27 -2.67
C GLN A 20 -5.87 -6.05 -3.99
N SER A 21 -4.95 -5.73 -4.91
CA SER A 21 -4.83 -6.44 -6.19
C SER A 21 -4.73 -7.97 -5.99
N LYS A 22 -3.94 -8.42 -5.01
CA LYS A 22 -3.80 -9.85 -4.70
C LYS A 22 -4.95 -10.43 -3.89
N ASN A 23 -5.52 -9.70 -2.94
CA ASN A 23 -6.69 -10.17 -2.17
C ASN A 23 -7.93 -10.36 -3.07
N VAL A 24 -8.11 -9.48 -4.06
CA VAL A 24 -9.16 -9.58 -5.08
C VAL A 24 -8.91 -10.81 -5.97
N VAL A 25 -7.68 -11.02 -6.45
CA VAL A 25 -7.31 -12.21 -7.23
C VAL A 25 -7.50 -13.52 -6.44
N GLN A 26 -7.29 -13.51 -5.12
CA GLN A 26 -7.53 -14.66 -4.25
C GLN A 26 -8.98 -14.86 -3.79
N GLY A 27 -9.92 -13.99 -4.20
CA GLY A 27 -11.34 -14.09 -3.82
C GLY A 27 -11.64 -13.78 -2.34
N ARG A 28 -10.74 -13.07 -1.63
CA ARG A 28 -10.88 -12.79 -0.19
C ARG A 28 -11.68 -11.51 0.05
N TYR A 29 -13.00 -11.57 -0.13
CA TYR A 29 -13.92 -10.42 -0.08
C TYR A 29 -13.77 -9.53 1.17
N VAL A 30 -13.74 -10.10 2.38
CA VAL A 30 -13.64 -9.34 3.64
C VAL A 30 -12.31 -8.56 3.72
N ALA A 31 -11.22 -9.19 3.31
CA ALA A 31 -9.90 -8.57 3.33
C ALA A 31 -9.78 -7.47 2.26
N SER A 32 -10.44 -7.64 1.11
CA SER A 32 -10.55 -6.63 0.05
C SER A 32 -11.36 -5.40 0.47
N ILE A 33 -12.46 -5.58 1.22
CA ILE A 33 -13.27 -4.47 1.74
C ILE A 33 -12.45 -3.62 2.72
N LEU A 34 -11.76 -4.27 3.66
CA LEU A 34 -10.93 -3.59 4.66
C LEU A 34 -9.75 -2.85 4.00
N THR A 35 -9.11 -3.45 3.00
CA THR A 35 -8.05 -2.77 2.23
C THR A 35 -8.59 -1.59 1.45
N SER A 36 -9.78 -1.70 0.83
CA SER A 36 -10.39 -0.59 0.09
C SER A 36 -10.69 0.61 0.99
N ALA A 37 -11.19 0.37 2.21
CA ALA A 37 -11.39 1.43 3.21
C ALA A 37 -10.05 2.11 3.60
N GLY A 38 -8.99 1.32 3.78
CA GLY A 38 -7.64 1.83 4.04
C GLY A 38 -7.07 2.65 2.88
N ILE A 39 -7.34 2.25 1.64
CA ILE A 39 -6.92 3.00 0.44
C ILE A 39 -7.62 4.34 0.38
N SER A 40 -8.94 4.40 0.59
CA SER A 40 -9.68 5.66 0.59
C SER A 40 -9.17 6.63 1.66
N PHE A 41 -8.87 6.14 2.87
CA PHE A 41 -8.28 6.96 3.92
C PHE A 41 -6.87 7.47 3.53
N SER A 42 -6.04 6.60 2.97
CA SER A 42 -4.67 6.94 2.59
C SER A 42 -4.63 7.91 1.40
N GLN A 43 -5.54 7.78 0.43
CA GLN A 43 -5.70 8.73 -0.67
C GLN A 43 -6.16 10.09 -0.18
N PHE A 44 -7.13 10.13 0.75
CA PHE A 44 -7.60 11.38 1.33
C PHE A 44 -6.47 12.12 2.07
N ALA A 45 -5.69 11.39 2.87
CA ALA A 45 -4.50 11.93 3.52
C ALA A 45 -3.47 12.43 2.48
N PHE A 46 -3.20 11.64 1.44
CA PHE A 46 -2.29 12.00 0.37
C PHE A 46 -2.70 13.30 -0.33
N VAL A 47 -3.95 13.43 -0.75
CA VAL A 47 -4.47 14.65 -1.41
C VAL A 47 -4.41 15.86 -0.47
N LYS A 48 -4.74 15.67 0.81
CA LYS A 48 -4.69 16.74 1.81
C LYS A 48 -3.27 17.25 2.07
N PHE A 49 -2.28 16.36 2.06
CA PHE A 49 -0.88 16.76 2.19
C PHE A 49 -0.35 17.33 0.87
N ALA A 50 -0.68 16.71 -0.28
CA ALA A 50 -0.24 17.15 -1.60
C ALA A 50 -0.69 18.58 -1.92
N SER A 51 -1.87 19.01 -1.47
CA SER A 51 -2.35 20.38 -1.66
C SER A 51 -1.50 21.47 -0.98
N HIS A 52 -0.63 21.09 -0.04
CA HIS A 52 0.31 21.99 0.64
C HIS A 52 1.77 21.79 0.19
N GLY A 53 2.02 20.89 -0.76
CA GLY A 53 3.37 20.48 -1.19
C GLY A 53 3.86 21.17 -2.45
N SER A 54 5.14 21.57 -2.47
CA SER A 54 5.86 21.99 -3.68
C SER A 54 6.30 20.77 -4.52
N TYR A 55 6.87 20.99 -5.71
CA TYR A 55 7.28 19.91 -6.64
C TYR A 55 8.23 18.86 -6.03
N ASP A 56 9.02 19.20 -5.00
CA ASP A 56 9.88 18.26 -4.26
C ASP A 56 9.10 17.11 -3.61
N THR A 57 7.83 17.34 -3.29
CA THR A 57 6.97 16.32 -2.68
C THR A 57 6.67 15.16 -3.63
N LEU A 58 6.76 15.39 -4.95
CA LEU A 58 6.60 14.36 -5.97
C LEU A 58 7.73 13.33 -5.90
N ALA A 59 8.98 13.76 -5.71
CA ALA A 59 10.13 12.87 -5.62
C ALA A 59 10.02 11.96 -4.39
N VAL A 60 9.65 12.53 -3.24
CA VAL A 60 9.46 11.78 -1.98
C VAL A 60 8.30 10.79 -2.09
N CYS A 61 7.19 11.18 -2.73
CA CYS A 61 6.06 10.29 -2.96
C CYS A 61 6.43 9.16 -3.94
N THR A 62 7.22 9.45 -4.98
CA THR A 62 7.67 8.42 -5.93
C THR A 62 8.51 7.36 -5.24
N VAL A 63 9.49 7.76 -4.42
CA VAL A 63 10.31 6.82 -3.63
C VAL A 63 9.45 6.06 -2.62
N GLY A 64 8.51 6.72 -1.96
CA GLY A 64 7.54 6.09 -1.04
C GLY A 64 6.68 5.03 -1.73
N GLY A 65 6.19 5.31 -2.93
CA GLY A 65 5.42 4.38 -3.74
C GLY A 65 6.23 3.15 -4.17
N CYS A 66 7.46 3.36 -4.66
CA CYS A 66 8.36 2.27 -5.03
C CYS A 66 8.65 1.35 -3.83
N ALA A 67 8.94 1.93 -2.66
CA ALA A 67 9.13 1.18 -1.43
C ALA A 67 7.85 0.44 -1.01
N GLY A 68 6.68 1.04 -1.17
CA GLY A 68 5.38 0.46 -0.86
C GLY A 68 5.06 -0.79 -1.68
N ILE A 69 5.33 -0.79 -3.00
CA ILE A 69 5.15 -2.00 -3.82
C ILE A 69 6.16 -3.08 -3.46
N ALA A 70 7.44 -2.74 -3.31
CA ALA A 70 8.45 -3.73 -2.92
C ALA A 70 8.06 -4.41 -1.59
N PHE A 71 7.58 -3.63 -0.62
CA PHE A 71 7.10 -4.15 0.65
C PHE A 71 5.81 -4.98 0.52
N SER A 72 4.87 -4.60 -0.37
CA SER A 72 3.65 -5.37 -0.62
C SER A 72 3.95 -6.74 -1.23
N ILE A 73 4.92 -6.83 -2.14
CA ILE A 73 5.40 -8.09 -2.69
C ILE A 73 6.01 -8.97 -1.60
N TRP A 74 6.91 -8.40 -0.78
CA TRP A 74 7.56 -9.12 0.33
C TRP A 74 6.54 -9.60 1.37
N PHE A 75 5.61 -8.73 1.80
CA PHE A 75 4.58 -9.04 2.78
C PHE A 75 3.68 -10.18 2.29
N HIS A 76 3.29 -10.15 1.00
CA HIS A 76 2.52 -11.22 0.40
C HIS A 76 3.28 -12.56 0.42
N GLN A 77 4.55 -12.57 0.02
CA GLN A 77 5.37 -13.78 0.06
C GLN A 77 5.51 -14.34 1.48
N HIS A 78 5.66 -13.45 2.48
CA HIS A 78 5.89 -13.85 3.85
C HIS A 78 4.62 -14.32 4.58
N PHE A 79 3.48 -13.67 4.38
CA PHE A 79 2.23 -13.98 5.10
C PHE A 79 1.28 -14.92 4.36
N ILE A 80 1.22 -14.86 3.03
CA ILE A 80 0.24 -15.61 2.22
C ILE A 80 0.86 -16.89 1.64
N GLU A 81 2.10 -16.84 1.16
CA GLU A 81 2.76 -18.00 0.52
C GLU A 81 3.23 -19.06 1.52
N ARG A 82 3.55 -18.67 2.76
CA ARG A 82 3.80 -19.63 3.85
C ARG A 82 2.62 -20.57 4.09
N LYS A 83 1.38 -20.11 3.84
CA LYS A 83 0.17 -20.92 4.04
C LYS A 83 -0.05 -21.96 2.93
N LYS A 84 0.39 -21.68 1.69
CA LYS A 84 0.29 -22.65 0.57
C LYS A 84 1.30 -23.79 0.68
N ARG A 85 2.50 -23.55 1.21
CA ARG A 85 3.54 -24.58 1.36
C ARG A 85 3.22 -25.66 2.41
N GLY A 86 2.22 -25.45 3.26
CA GLY A 86 1.77 -26.44 4.25
C GLY A 86 0.63 -27.35 3.78
N GLN A 87 0.07 -27.14 2.59
CA GLN A 87 -1.12 -27.85 2.10
C GLN A 87 -0.84 -28.83 0.94
N THR A 88 0.44 -29.12 0.67
CA THR A 88 0.89 -30.12 -0.33
C THR A 88 1.67 -31.25 0.34
N ARG A 89 1.26 -31.66 1.53
CA ARG A 89 1.66 -32.93 2.13
C ARG A 89 0.43 -33.68 2.60
#